data_AF-A0A1M6ZB63-F1
#
_entry.id   AF-A0A1M6ZB63-F1
#
_cell.length_a   1.000
_cell.length_b   1.000
_cell.length_c   1.000
_cell.angle_alpha   90.00
_cell.angle_beta   90.00
_cell.angle_gamma   90.00
#
_symmetry.space_group_name_H-M   'P 1'
#
loop_
_entity.id
_entity.type
_entity.pdbx_description
1 polymer ?
#
loop_
_entity_poly.entity_id
_entity_poly.type
_entity_poly.pdbx_seq_one_letter_code
_entity_poly.pdbx_strand_id
1 'polypeptide(L)'
;MRILMLPKWYPNRYDDQDGDFVARHVAAIVPHAEVAVLFAAVARGPLSRLTECDADLAGPVPVLRYYYRARPTGLGPLDKVLKLGLYFWCMVQGYQRLLRHWGATPQLVHAHVLLRTGLFAWWLKLTRGLPYVITEHWTLYLPQNAHRIGGLRRWLTQRVVGAAAGLHTVSENLRTALAQLGIRNPRTAIIPNVVDTTLFRLPTAAEPRRGLLHVAAFNEQAKNLSGLLRVVAHLRDSQPGVRLRIAGYGPAEAPLRQLAADLGLVQDGTVAFLGKLTTEAVAAEMRRAACFVLFSNYENLPCVLIEAQASGLPAVATAVGGVPELLPADGTCGYLVPARDEPALLQTLTQVLTQPNQFNAATLRSYAEAHFSYPAVGRQFAEFYAAVLQRP
;
A
#
# COMPACT_ATOMS: atom_id res chain seq x y z
N MET A 1 -15.25 -8.73 -19.48
CA MET A 1 -13.80 -8.67 -19.80
C MET A 1 -13.05 -9.51 -18.79
N ARG A 2 -12.07 -10.33 -19.21
CA ARG A 2 -11.20 -11.12 -18.33
C ARG A 2 -9.84 -10.45 -18.17
N ILE A 3 -9.42 -10.26 -16.92
CA ILE A 3 -8.15 -9.62 -16.59
C ILE A 3 -7.31 -10.57 -15.73
N LEU A 4 -6.08 -10.82 -16.17
CA LEU A 4 -5.08 -11.53 -15.39
C LEU A 4 -4.28 -10.54 -14.55
N MET A 5 -4.42 -10.60 -13.23
CA MET A 5 -3.68 -9.77 -12.28
C MET A 5 -2.36 -10.42 -11.90
N LEU A 6 -1.26 -9.70 -12.04
CA LEU A 6 0.10 -10.15 -11.72
C LEU A 6 0.71 -9.29 -10.61
N PRO A 7 0.36 -9.53 -9.34
CA PRO A 7 0.91 -8.79 -8.22
C PRO A 7 2.31 -9.26 -7.84
N LYS A 8 3.18 -8.32 -7.45
CA LYS A 8 4.44 -8.63 -6.76
C LYS A 8 4.24 -8.95 -5.27
N TRP A 9 3.23 -8.32 -4.66
CA TRP A 9 2.84 -8.51 -3.26
C TRP A 9 1.33 -8.77 -3.21
N TYR A 10 0.93 -9.79 -2.47
CA TYR A 10 -0.46 -10.20 -2.33
C TYR A 10 -0.62 -11.04 -1.06
N PRO A 11 -1.79 -11.01 -0.39
CA PRO A 11 -2.05 -11.81 0.80
C PRO A 11 -1.68 -13.28 0.57
N ASN A 12 -0.89 -13.83 1.49
CA ASN A 12 -0.28 -15.15 1.35
C ASN A 12 -0.11 -15.84 2.71
N ARG A 13 0.33 -17.11 2.69
CA ARG A 13 0.39 -17.96 3.90
C ARG A 13 1.38 -17.48 4.98
N TYR A 14 2.25 -16.52 4.68
CA TYR A 14 3.21 -15.98 5.64
C TYR A 14 2.80 -14.63 6.21
N ASP A 15 1.95 -13.91 5.48
CA ASP A 15 1.42 -12.61 5.89
C ASP A 15 0.15 -12.33 5.08
N ASP A 16 -0.97 -12.33 5.79
CA ASP A 16 -2.31 -12.07 5.27
C ASP A 16 -2.52 -10.59 4.90
N GLN A 17 -1.63 -9.69 5.33
CA GLN A 17 -1.70 -8.25 5.04
C GLN A 17 -0.66 -7.79 4.00
N ASP A 18 0.25 -8.67 3.55
CA ASP A 18 1.26 -8.30 2.55
C ASP A 18 0.59 -7.99 1.21
N GLY A 19 0.81 -6.77 0.68
CA GLY A 19 0.18 -6.35 -0.56
C GLY A 19 -1.33 -6.18 -0.50
N ASP A 20 -1.92 -5.99 0.69
CA ASP A 20 -3.36 -5.74 0.87
C ASP A 20 -3.88 -4.61 -0.04
N PHE A 21 -3.11 -3.55 -0.25
CA PHE A 21 -3.46 -2.48 -1.20
C PHE A 21 -3.69 -2.98 -2.64
N VAL A 22 -2.97 -4.02 -3.09
CA VAL A 22 -3.23 -4.64 -4.40
C VAL A 22 -4.51 -5.47 -4.35
N ALA A 23 -4.74 -6.21 -3.26
CA ALA A 23 -5.97 -6.97 -3.08
C ALA A 23 -7.21 -6.06 -3.10
N ARG A 24 -7.13 -4.86 -2.50
CA ARG A 24 -8.20 -3.87 -2.56
C ARG A 24 -8.41 -3.30 -3.97
N HIS A 25 -7.35 -3.05 -4.74
CA HIS A 25 -7.50 -2.71 -6.17
C HIS A 25 -8.20 -3.84 -6.93
N VAL A 26 -7.77 -5.08 -6.74
CA VAL A 26 -8.42 -6.25 -7.36
C VAL A 26 -9.89 -6.30 -7.00
N ALA A 27 -10.24 -6.17 -5.73
CA ALA A 27 -11.64 -6.17 -5.27
C ALA A 27 -12.45 -4.99 -5.83
N ALA A 28 -11.86 -3.81 -6.03
CA ALA A 28 -12.52 -2.68 -6.70
C ALA A 28 -12.83 -2.97 -8.19
N ILE A 29 -12.04 -3.83 -8.83
CA ILE A 29 -12.16 -4.17 -10.25
C ILE A 29 -13.19 -5.29 -10.50
N VAL A 30 -13.38 -6.20 -9.54
CA VAL A 30 -14.28 -7.36 -9.66
C VAL A 30 -15.70 -7.02 -10.17
N PRO A 31 -16.37 -5.93 -9.71
CA PRO A 31 -17.68 -5.57 -10.25
C PRO A 31 -17.70 -5.21 -11.75
N HIS A 32 -16.53 -4.93 -12.34
CA HIS A 32 -16.38 -4.45 -13.72
C HIS A 32 -15.72 -5.47 -14.65
N ALA A 33 -15.11 -6.54 -14.12
CA ALA A 33 -14.40 -7.54 -14.90
C ALA A 33 -14.35 -8.90 -14.18
N GLU A 34 -14.24 -9.97 -14.97
CA GLU A 34 -13.86 -11.28 -14.46
C GLU A 34 -12.34 -11.28 -14.22
N VAL A 35 -11.92 -11.54 -12.99
CA VAL A 35 -10.52 -11.35 -12.57
C VAL A 35 -9.96 -12.65 -12.01
N ALA A 36 -8.71 -12.96 -12.33
CA ALA A 36 -7.93 -13.97 -11.62
C ALA A 36 -6.54 -13.41 -11.26
N VAL A 37 -6.01 -13.89 -10.14
CA VAL A 37 -4.72 -13.47 -9.60
C VAL A 37 -3.70 -14.58 -9.75
N LEU A 38 -2.53 -14.24 -10.31
CA LEU A 38 -1.37 -15.12 -10.36
C LEU A 38 -0.20 -14.46 -9.63
N PHE A 39 0.09 -14.99 -8.45
CA PHE A 39 1.12 -14.51 -7.55
C PHE A 39 2.25 -15.54 -7.41
N ALA A 40 3.50 -15.07 -7.35
CA ALA A 40 4.64 -15.94 -7.07
C ALA A 40 5.66 -15.26 -6.14
N ALA A 41 6.04 -15.96 -5.07
CA ALA A 41 6.98 -15.46 -4.07
C ALA A 41 8.04 -16.50 -3.68
N VAL A 42 9.12 -15.99 -3.09
CA VAL A 42 10.15 -16.84 -2.49
C VAL A 42 9.60 -17.43 -1.19
N ALA A 43 9.75 -18.74 -0.99
CA ALA A 43 9.36 -19.38 0.27
C ALA A 43 10.23 -18.92 1.45
N ARG A 44 9.61 -18.70 2.62
CA ARG A 44 10.32 -18.32 3.88
C ARG A 44 10.90 -19.51 4.65
N GLY A 45 10.71 -20.73 4.16
CA GLY A 45 11.19 -21.97 4.78
C GLY A 45 11.52 -23.05 3.74
N PRO A 46 11.95 -24.24 4.17
CA PRO A 46 12.20 -25.35 3.27
C PRO A 46 10.90 -25.75 2.55
N LEU A 47 11.00 -25.97 1.24
CA LEU A 47 9.91 -26.57 0.45
C LEU A 47 10.26 -28.04 0.19
N SER A 48 9.26 -28.91 0.13
CA SER A 48 9.46 -30.32 -0.24
C SER A 48 9.94 -30.47 -1.69
N ARG A 49 9.48 -29.59 -2.58
CA ARG A 49 9.83 -29.51 -4.01
C ARG A 49 10.53 -28.19 -4.33
N LEU A 50 10.97 -28.01 -5.58
CA LEU A 50 11.49 -26.72 -6.05
C LEU A 50 10.43 -25.61 -5.96
N THR A 51 9.17 -25.99 -6.13
CA THR A 51 8.02 -25.10 -6.14
C THR A 51 6.80 -25.78 -5.49
N GLU A 52 5.95 -24.98 -4.88
CA GLU A 52 4.64 -25.40 -4.34
C GLU A 52 3.59 -24.40 -4.81
N CYS A 53 2.36 -24.89 -5.04
CA CYS A 53 1.24 -24.05 -5.42
C CYS A 53 0.13 -24.21 -4.38
N ASP A 54 -0.29 -23.09 -3.81
CA ASP A 54 -1.55 -22.95 -3.11
C ASP A 54 -2.55 -22.34 -4.10
N ALA A 55 -3.74 -22.92 -4.22
CA ALA A 55 -4.69 -22.57 -5.26
C ALA A 55 -6.10 -22.50 -4.68
N ASP A 56 -6.72 -21.34 -4.83
CA ASP A 56 -8.11 -21.09 -4.52
C ASP A 56 -8.80 -20.68 -5.81
N LEU A 57 -9.44 -21.64 -6.50
CA LEU A 57 -10.15 -21.39 -7.75
C LEU A 57 -11.66 -21.33 -7.57
N ALA A 58 -12.15 -21.52 -6.35
CA ALA A 58 -13.58 -21.56 -6.04
C ALA A 58 -14.09 -20.21 -5.50
N GLY A 59 -13.19 -19.39 -4.96
CA GLY A 59 -13.53 -18.04 -4.50
C GLY A 59 -14.00 -17.09 -5.62
N PRO A 60 -14.57 -15.93 -5.24
CA PRO A 60 -15.07 -14.92 -6.18
C PRO A 60 -13.97 -14.34 -7.09
N VAL A 61 -12.71 -14.45 -6.66
CA VAL A 61 -11.53 -14.16 -7.46
C VAL A 61 -10.63 -15.39 -7.41
N PRO A 62 -10.53 -16.18 -8.50
CA PRO A 62 -9.58 -17.27 -8.57
C PRO A 62 -8.14 -16.78 -8.33
N VAL A 63 -7.44 -17.39 -7.36
CA VAL A 63 -6.06 -17.07 -6.99
C VAL A 63 -5.17 -18.30 -7.08
N LEU A 64 -4.07 -18.16 -7.82
CA LEU A 64 -2.94 -19.10 -7.78
C LEU A 64 -1.74 -18.43 -7.10
N ARG A 65 -1.28 -19.03 -6.00
CA ARG A 65 -0.10 -18.60 -5.24
C ARG A 65 1.01 -19.63 -5.36
N TYR A 66 2.05 -19.29 -6.11
CA TYR A 66 3.24 -20.11 -6.22
C TYR A 66 4.32 -19.68 -5.24
N TYR A 67 5.01 -20.65 -4.66
CA TYR A 67 6.13 -20.45 -3.78
C TYR A 67 7.32 -21.23 -4.32
N TYR A 68 8.48 -20.59 -4.44
CA TYR A 68 9.68 -21.22 -4.99
C TYR A 68 10.88 -21.06 -4.06
N ARG A 69 11.78 -22.05 -4.10
CA ARG A 69 12.96 -22.09 -3.21
C ARG A 69 13.88 -20.88 -3.43
N ALA A 70 14.39 -20.32 -2.33
CA ALA A 70 15.35 -19.22 -2.36
C ALA A 70 16.74 -19.65 -2.83
N ARG A 71 17.14 -20.88 -2.47
CA ARG A 71 18.45 -21.50 -2.73
C ARG A 71 18.24 -22.92 -3.27
N PRO A 72 17.87 -23.08 -4.55
CA PRO A 72 17.64 -24.40 -5.13
C PRO A 72 18.87 -25.31 -5.12
N THR A 73 20.09 -24.77 -5.24
CA THR A 73 21.34 -25.55 -5.24
C THR A 73 22.25 -25.25 -4.05
N GLY A 74 22.07 -24.10 -3.39
CA GLY A 74 22.94 -23.64 -2.31
C GLY A 74 24.17 -22.87 -2.81
N LEU A 75 24.40 -22.82 -4.13
CA LEU A 75 25.50 -22.11 -4.76
C LEU A 75 25.04 -20.69 -5.15
N GLY A 76 25.45 -19.69 -4.35
CA GLY A 76 24.92 -18.32 -4.40
C GLY A 76 24.78 -17.67 -5.80
N PRO A 77 25.82 -17.67 -6.67
CA PRO A 77 25.72 -17.10 -8.01
C PRO A 77 24.71 -17.82 -8.90
N LEU A 78 24.70 -19.15 -8.87
CA LEU A 78 23.80 -20.00 -9.64
C LEU A 78 22.35 -19.84 -9.16
N ASP A 79 22.15 -19.77 -7.84
CA ASP A 79 20.84 -19.56 -7.22
C ASP A 79 20.19 -18.24 -7.63
N LYS A 80 20.96 -17.18 -7.92
CA LYS A 80 20.39 -15.91 -8.41
C LYS A 80 19.68 -16.09 -9.75
N VAL A 81 20.29 -16.81 -10.68
CA VAL A 81 19.74 -17.06 -12.03
C VAL A 81 18.61 -18.07 -11.94
N LEU A 82 18.81 -19.19 -11.23
CA LEU A 82 17.80 -20.21 -11.06
C LEU A 82 16.54 -19.67 -10.38
N LYS A 83 16.67 -18.74 -9.43
CA LYS A 83 15.52 -18.09 -8.78
C LYS A 83 14.66 -17.30 -9.76
N LEU A 84 15.28 -16.62 -10.73
CA LEU A 84 14.52 -15.94 -11.79
C LEU A 84 13.85 -16.94 -12.73
N GLY A 85 14.55 -18.03 -13.08
CA GLY A 85 13.99 -19.13 -13.88
C GLY A 85 12.81 -19.81 -13.20
N LEU A 86 12.91 -20.10 -11.90
CA LEU A 86 11.85 -20.69 -11.08
C LEU A 86 10.65 -19.76 -10.97
N TYR A 87 10.88 -18.46 -10.74
CA TYR A 87 9.81 -17.46 -10.79
C TYR A 87 9.08 -17.55 -12.13
N PHE A 88 9.81 -17.49 -13.24
CA PHE A 88 9.22 -17.52 -14.58
C PHE A 88 8.47 -18.83 -14.85
N TRP A 89 9.03 -19.97 -14.45
CA TRP A 89 8.38 -21.27 -14.54
C TRP A 89 7.04 -21.30 -13.78
N CYS A 90 7.02 -20.79 -12.54
CA CYS A 90 5.79 -20.66 -11.75
C CYS A 90 4.74 -19.81 -12.47
N MET A 91 5.16 -18.68 -13.05
CA MET A 91 4.26 -17.80 -13.79
C MET A 91 3.70 -18.47 -15.06
N VAL A 92 4.51 -19.24 -15.80
CA VAL A 92 4.05 -19.99 -16.98
C VAL A 92 3.06 -21.09 -16.57
N GLN A 93 3.37 -21.87 -15.54
CA GLN A 93 2.49 -22.95 -15.05
C GLN A 93 1.17 -22.39 -14.53
N GLY A 94 1.22 -21.31 -13.75
CA GLY A 94 0.03 -20.64 -13.24
C GLY A 94 -0.83 -20.07 -14.37
N TYR A 95 -0.22 -19.43 -15.36
CA TYR A 95 -0.94 -18.94 -16.54
C TYR A 95 -1.65 -20.07 -17.29
N GLN A 96 -0.96 -21.19 -17.56
CA GLN A 96 -1.56 -22.37 -18.21
C GLN A 96 -2.71 -22.99 -17.40
N ARG A 97 -2.58 -23.00 -16.06
CA ARG A 97 -3.64 -23.49 -15.17
C ARG A 97 -4.86 -22.57 -15.17
N LEU A 98 -4.66 -21.25 -15.19
CA LEU A 98 -5.74 -20.27 -15.33
C LEU A 98 -6.42 -20.35 -16.69
N LEU A 99 -5.68 -20.57 -17.78
CA LEU A 99 -6.27 -20.80 -19.10
C LEU A 99 -7.20 -22.02 -19.11
N ARG A 100 -6.79 -23.12 -18.46
CA ARG A 100 -7.64 -24.32 -18.32
C ARG A 100 -8.88 -24.04 -17.47
N HIS A 101 -8.75 -23.26 -16.41
CA HIS A 101 -9.87 -22.87 -15.55
C HIS A 101 -10.88 -21.98 -16.29
N TRP A 102 -10.42 -20.98 -17.03
CA TRP A 102 -11.30 -20.08 -17.80
C TRP A 102 -11.80 -20.68 -19.12
N GLY A 103 -11.15 -21.71 -19.64
CA GLY A 103 -11.41 -22.23 -20.99
C GLY A 103 -11.09 -21.24 -22.11
N ALA A 104 -10.39 -20.13 -21.81
CA ALA A 104 -10.13 -19.04 -22.74
C ALA A 104 -8.96 -18.17 -22.28
N THR A 105 -8.41 -17.37 -23.19
CA THR A 105 -7.36 -16.38 -22.90
C THR A 105 -7.94 -15.12 -22.26
N PRO A 106 -7.21 -14.47 -21.33
CA PRO A 106 -7.59 -13.14 -20.85
C PRO A 106 -7.51 -12.12 -21.99
N GLN A 107 -8.29 -11.05 -21.90
CA GLN A 107 -8.20 -9.91 -22.83
C GLN A 107 -7.12 -8.90 -22.41
N LEU A 108 -6.78 -8.86 -21.12
CA LEU A 108 -5.81 -7.91 -20.57
C LEU A 108 -4.99 -8.55 -19.44
N VAL A 109 -3.71 -8.18 -19.36
CA VAL A 109 -2.85 -8.47 -18.21
C VAL A 109 -2.64 -7.18 -17.42
N HIS A 110 -2.78 -7.23 -16.10
CA HIS A 110 -2.53 -6.08 -15.24
C HIS A 110 -1.42 -6.42 -14.24
N ALA A 111 -0.25 -5.82 -14.42
CA ALA A 111 0.89 -6.01 -13.54
C ALA A 111 0.89 -4.99 -12.40
N HIS A 112 1.03 -5.45 -11.16
CA HIS A 112 1.21 -4.56 -10.01
C HIS A 112 2.67 -4.62 -9.52
N VAL A 113 3.24 -3.43 -9.31
CA VAL A 113 4.63 -3.17 -8.91
C VAL A 113 5.65 -3.58 -9.97
N LEU A 114 6.41 -2.60 -10.46
CA LEU A 114 7.19 -2.67 -11.69
C LEU A 114 8.29 -3.74 -11.71
N LEU A 115 8.79 -3.85 -12.94
CA LEU A 115 9.87 -4.69 -13.42
C LEU A 115 9.57 -6.18 -13.41
N ARG A 116 9.50 -6.85 -12.25
CA ARG A 116 9.45 -8.33 -12.26
C ARG A 116 8.17 -8.85 -12.92
N THR A 117 7.01 -8.37 -12.47
CA THR A 117 5.69 -8.76 -13.01
C THR A 117 5.49 -8.16 -14.40
N GLY A 118 5.95 -6.92 -14.62
CA GLY A 118 5.95 -6.27 -15.92
C GLY A 118 6.77 -7.00 -16.99
N LEU A 119 7.89 -7.62 -16.64
CA LEU A 119 8.68 -8.45 -17.58
C LEU A 119 7.91 -9.69 -18.03
N PHE A 120 7.19 -10.34 -17.11
CA PHE A 120 6.33 -11.48 -17.48
C PHE A 120 5.15 -11.04 -18.34
N ALA A 121 4.51 -9.91 -18.01
CA ALA A 121 3.45 -9.33 -18.82
C ALA A 121 3.95 -8.95 -20.23
N TRP A 122 5.14 -8.37 -20.33
CA TRP A 122 5.76 -8.04 -21.61
C TRP A 122 6.10 -9.31 -22.42
N TRP A 123 6.57 -10.37 -21.78
CA TRP A 123 6.75 -11.67 -22.44
C TRP A 123 5.43 -12.25 -22.98
N LEU A 124 4.33 -12.15 -22.22
CA LEU A 124 3.00 -12.55 -22.70
C LEU A 124 2.55 -11.70 -23.89
N LYS A 125 2.87 -10.40 -23.92
CA LYS A 125 2.62 -9.55 -25.09
C LYS A 125 3.36 -10.06 -26.32
N LEU A 126 4.65 -10.35 -26.19
CA LEU A 126 5.49 -10.77 -27.32
C LEU A 126 5.11 -12.16 -27.84
N THR A 127 4.75 -13.09 -26.95
CA THR A 127 4.50 -14.49 -27.32
C THR A 127 3.03 -14.81 -27.61
N ARG A 128 2.09 -14.03 -27.05
CA ARG A 128 0.64 -14.29 -27.13
C ARG A 128 -0.17 -13.10 -27.65
N GLY A 129 0.45 -11.95 -27.90
CA GLY A 129 -0.24 -10.74 -28.35
C GLY A 129 -1.12 -10.07 -27.28
N LEU A 130 -0.98 -10.46 -26.00
CA LEU A 130 -1.82 -9.93 -24.93
C LEU A 130 -1.38 -8.50 -24.54
N PRO A 131 -2.28 -7.49 -24.59
CA PRO A 131 -1.97 -6.18 -24.06
C PRO A 131 -1.81 -6.26 -22.54
N TYR A 132 -1.02 -5.34 -21.99
CA TYR A 132 -0.89 -5.22 -20.54
C TYR A 132 -0.83 -3.77 -20.08
N VAL A 133 -1.32 -3.56 -18.87
CA VAL A 133 -1.20 -2.31 -18.12
C VAL A 133 -0.43 -2.54 -16.84
N ILE A 134 0.05 -1.46 -16.23
CA ILE A 134 0.86 -1.52 -15.02
C ILE A 134 0.30 -0.54 -13.99
N THR A 135 0.13 -1.00 -12.75
CA THR A 135 0.01 -0.13 -11.57
C THR A 135 1.34 -0.08 -10.82
N GLU A 136 1.86 1.11 -10.54
CA GLU A 136 3.00 1.30 -9.63
C GLU A 136 2.58 1.83 -8.25
N HIS A 137 3.17 1.26 -7.19
CA HIS A 137 2.88 1.56 -5.79
C HIS A 137 4.14 1.88 -4.95
N TRP A 138 5.33 1.49 -5.41
CA TRP A 138 6.53 1.38 -4.60
C TRP A 138 7.31 2.69 -4.51
N THR A 139 7.64 3.07 -3.28
CA THR A 139 8.48 4.22 -2.92
C THR A 139 9.89 4.19 -3.50
N LEU A 140 10.33 3.08 -4.09
CA LEU A 140 11.64 2.97 -4.72
C LEU A 140 11.87 4.02 -5.82
N TYR A 141 10.83 4.35 -6.58
CA TYR A 141 10.92 5.29 -7.70
C TYR A 141 10.87 6.75 -7.26
N LEU A 142 10.60 7.02 -5.98
CA LEU A 142 10.61 8.36 -5.44
C LEU A 142 12.04 8.88 -5.25
N PRO A 143 12.26 10.22 -5.28
CA PRO A 143 13.59 10.81 -5.23
C PRO A 143 14.47 10.30 -4.06
N GLN A 144 13.86 10.02 -2.91
CA GLN A 144 14.57 9.55 -1.71
C GLN A 144 15.21 8.17 -1.91
N ASN A 145 14.68 7.34 -2.81
CA ASN A 145 15.15 5.97 -3.05
C ASN A 145 15.67 5.73 -4.48
N ALA A 146 15.47 6.67 -5.41
CA ALA A 146 15.81 6.51 -6.81
C ALA A 146 17.31 6.24 -7.06
N HIS A 147 18.19 6.69 -6.15
CA HIS A 147 19.63 6.38 -6.15
C HIS A 147 19.93 4.87 -6.09
N ARG A 148 18.99 4.04 -5.63
CA ARG A 148 19.13 2.58 -5.55
C ARG A 148 18.82 1.88 -6.88
N ILE A 149 18.42 2.61 -7.92
CA ILE A 149 18.05 2.06 -9.23
C ILE A 149 19.28 2.12 -10.16
N GLY A 150 19.94 0.98 -10.35
CA GLY A 150 21.03 0.86 -11.31
C GLY A 150 20.59 1.07 -12.77
N GLY A 151 21.53 1.45 -13.64
CA GLY A 151 21.27 1.83 -15.04
C GLY A 151 20.53 0.76 -15.85
N LEU A 152 20.94 -0.52 -15.76
CA LEU A 152 20.27 -1.64 -16.44
C LEU A 152 18.80 -1.77 -16.00
N ARG A 153 18.54 -1.66 -14.70
CA ARG A 153 17.19 -1.73 -14.15
C ARG A 153 16.32 -0.59 -14.65
N ARG A 154 16.87 0.63 -14.66
CA ARG A 154 16.19 1.83 -15.17
C ARG A 154 15.83 1.64 -16.64
N TRP A 155 16.81 1.30 -17.47
CA TRP A 155 16.62 1.04 -18.90
C TRP A 155 15.55 -0.04 -19.15
N LEU A 156 15.62 -1.16 -18.44
CA LEU A 156 14.65 -2.24 -18.60
C LEU A 156 13.24 -1.82 -18.17
N THR A 157 13.13 -1.04 -17.08
CA THR A 157 11.86 -0.48 -16.63
C THR A 157 11.27 0.46 -17.69
N GLN A 158 12.08 1.31 -18.32
CA GLN A 158 11.64 2.18 -19.42
C GLN A 158 11.09 1.39 -20.60
N ARG A 159 11.75 0.30 -21.01
CA ARG A 159 11.27 -0.58 -22.09
C ARG A 159 9.95 -1.26 -21.74
N VAL A 160 9.85 -1.81 -20.53
CA VAL A 160 8.63 -2.48 -20.05
C VAL A 160 7.46 -1.50 -19.94
N VAL A 161 7.69 -0.28 -19.45
CA VAL A 161 6.62 0.74 -19.35
C VAL A 161 6.25 1.29 -20.73
N GLY A 162 7.23 1.57 -21.59
CA GLY A 162 6.98 2.06 -22.94
C GLY A 162 6.23 1.06 -23.83
N ALA A 163 6.40 -0.24 -23.59
CA ALA A 163 5.67 -1.29 -24.30
C ALA A 163 4.28 -1.60 -23.70
N ALA A 164 3.93 -1.06 -22.53
CA ALA A 164 2.61 -1.25 -21.93
C ALA A 164 1.52 -0.49 -22.71
N ALA A 165 0.30 -1.00 -22.69
CA ALA A 165 -0.87 -0.31 -23.24
C ALA A 165 -1.29 0.91 -22.40
N GLY A 166 -0.85 0.96 -21.14
CA GLY A 166 -1.06 2.08 -20.24
C GLY A 166 -0.27 1.91 -18.94
N LEU A 167 -0.03 3.04 -18.27
CA LEU A 167 0.58 3.11 -16.94
C LEU A 167 -0.41 3.75 -15.97
N HIS A 168 -0.45 3.23 -14.77
CA HIS A 168 -1.20 3.78 -13.66
C HIS A 168 -0.26 4.01 -12.47
N THR A 169 -0.40 5.16 -11.82
CA THR A 169 0.28 5.47 -10.56
C THR A 169 -0.73 5.82 -9.49
N VAL A 170 -0.46 5.43 -8.25
CA VAL A 170 -1.37 5.75 -7.15
C VAL A 170 -1.41 7.22 -6.77
N SER A 171 -0.44 8.02 -7.22
CA SER A 171 -0.32 9.44 -6.89
C SER A 171 0.30 10.22 -8.05
N GLU A 172 0.06 11.53 -8.07
CA GLU A 172 0.72 12.49 -8.96
C GLU A 172 2.23 12.56 -8.64
N ASN A 173 2.59 12.54 -7.36
CA ASN A 173 3.98 12.53 -6.91
C ASN A 173 4.78 11.37 -7.54
N LEU A 174 4.21 10.16 -7.53
CA LEU A 174 4.83 8.99 -8.13
C LEU A 174 4.89 9.09 -9.67
N ARG A 175 3.85 9.63 -10.31
CA ARG A 175 3.85 9.90 -11.77
C ARG A 175 5.02 10.79 -12.16
N THR A 176 5.17 11.90 -11.45
CA THR A 176 6.25 12.86 -11.68
C THR A 176 7.62 12.23 -11.42
N ALA A 177 7.78 11.46 -10.34
CA ALA A 177 9.04 10.78 -10.02
C ALA A 177 9.45 9.76 -11.11
N LEU A 178 8.52 8.96 -11.63
CA LEU A 178 8.78 8.05 -12.75
C LEU A 178 9.17 8.83 -14.02
N ALA A 179 8.48 9.93 -14.31
CA ALA A 179 8.75 10.77 -15.48
C ALA A 179 10.15 11.42 -15.44
N GLN A 180 10.64 11.81 -14.25
CA GLN A 180 12.01 12.31 -14.03
C GLN A 180 13.06 11.21 -14.27
N LEU A 181 12.72 9.95 -14.02
CA LEU A 181 13.55 8.80 -14.36
C LEU A 181 13.44 8.41 -15.85
N GLY A 182 12.68 9.15 -16.66
CA GLY A 182 12.43 8.83 -18.07
C GLY A 182 11.55 7.60 -18.27
N ILE A 183 10.88 7.13 -17.22
CA ILE A 183 9.92 6.02 -17.27
C ILE A 183 8.56 6.64 -17.59
N ARG A 184 8.13 6.56 -18.85
CA ARG A 184 6.94 7.26 -19.34
C ARG A 184 6.10 6.33 -20.21
N ASN A 185 4.78 6.51 -20.15
CA ASN A 185 3.83 5.93 -21.09
C ASN A 185 2.86 7.04 -21.55
N PRO A 186 2.52 7.14 -22.85
CA PRO A 186 1.59 8.15 -23.34
C PRO A 186 0.20 8.08 -22.68
N ARG A 187 -0.24 6.89 -22.28
CA ARG A 187 -1.49 6.63 -21.59
C ARG A 187 -1.21 6.40 -20.10
N THR A 188 -0.88 7.49 -19.38
CA THR A 188 -0.68 7.45 -17.93
C THR A 188 -1.90 8.01 -17.19
N ALA A 189 -2.45 7.25 -16.25
CA ALA A 189 -3.56 7.66 -15.39
C ALA A 189 -3.14 7.65 -13.90
N ILE A 190 -3.87 8.41 -13.09
CA ILE A 190 -3.71 8.42 -11.63
C ILE A 190 -5.00 7.86 -11.04
N ILE A 191 -4.88 6.77 -10.29
CA ILE A 191 -6.02 6.11 -9.62
C ILE A 191 -5.56 5.79 -8.19
N PRO A 192 -6.20 6.35 -7.15
CA PRO A 192 -5.67 6.26 -5.79
C PRO A 192 -5.78 4.84 -5.20
N ASN A 193 -5.23 4.66 -4.00
CA ASN A 193 -5.47 3.48 -3.19
C ASN A 193 -6.93 3.43 -2.69
N VAL A 194 -7.37 2.23 -2.28
CA VAL A 194 -8.77 1.94 -1.97
C VAL A 194 -9.00 1.77 -0.47
N VAL A 195 -10.17 2.21 -0.01
CA VAL A 195 -10.69 1.98 1.34
C VAL A 195 -12.06 1.32 1.29
N ASP A 196 -12.28 0.40 2.23
CA ASP A 196 -13.59 -0.16 2.50
C ASP A 196 -14.41 0.83 3.35
N THR A 197 -15.31 1.57 2.72
CA THR A 197 -16.15 2.57 3.40
C THR A 197 -17.33 1.97 4.16
N THR A 198 -17.57 0.66 4.03
CA THR A 198 -18.52 -0.08 4.88
C THR A 198 -17.89 -0.40 6.24
N LEU A 199 -16.58 -0.69 6.24
CA LEU A 199 -15.80 -1.00 7.43
C LEU A 199 -15.29 0.25 8.15
N PHE A 200 -14.63 1.14 7.41
CA PHE A 200 -14.14 2.43 7.90
C PHE A 200 -15.28 3.44 7.79
N ARG A 201 -15.84 3.80 8.95
CA ARG A 201 -17.02 4.63 9.07
C ARG A 201 -17.02 5.54 10.27
N LEU A 202 -17.90 6.53 10.25
CA LEU A 202 -18.08 7.43 11.38
C LEU A 202 -18.41 6.64 12.66
N PRO A 203 -17.95 7.13 13.83
CA PRO A 203 -18.39 6.60 15.11
C PRO A 203 -19.91 6.74 15.25
N THR A 204 -20.51 5.82 15.98
CA THR A 204 -21.88 6.04 16.46
C THR A 204 -21.86 7.09 17.57
N ALA A 205 -22.95 7.84 17.76
CA ALA A 205 -23.01 8.99 18.69
C ALA A 205 -22.59 8.67 20.15
N ALA A 206 -22.56 7.40 20.54
CA ALA A 206 -22.15 6.95 21.86
C ALA A 206 -20.63 6.74 22.05
N GLU A 207 -19.81 6.86 20.99
CA GLU A 207 -18.36 6.60 21.06
C GLU A 207 -17.56 7.93 21.07
N PRO A 208 -17.19 8.47 22.25
CA PRO A 208 -16.38 9.69 22.30
C PRO A 208 -14.96 9.43 21.79
N ARG A 209 -14.48 10.35 20.95
CA ARG A 209 -13.13 10.33 20.41
C ARG A 209 -12.12 10.88 21.40
N ARG A 210 -10.97 10.21 21.53
CA ARG A 210 -9.90 10.61 22.44
C ARG A 210 -8.53 10.13 21.97
N GLY A 211 -7.51 10.92 22.29
CA GLY A 211 -6.12 10.55 22.07
C GLY A 211 -5.71 10.47 20.59
N LEU A 212 -4.50 9.98 20.40
CA LEU A 212 -3.80 9.85 19.14
C LEU A 212 -3.75 8.38 18.74
N LEU A 213 -3.84 8.12 17.43
CA LEU A 213 -3.64 6.81 16.85
C LEU A 213 -2.53 6.85 15.80
N HIS A 214 -1.66 5.85 15.85
CA HIS A 214 -0.70 5.56 14.80
C HIS A 214 -0.84 4.10 14.37
N VAL A 215 -0.84 3.86 13.05
CA VAL A 215 -0.90 2.51 12.47
C VAL A 215 0.15 2.38 11.38
N ALA A 216 1.15 1.53 11.57
CA ALA A 216 2.18 1.25 10.55
C ALA A 216 2.99 -0.02 10.84
N ALA A 217 3.67 -0.55 9.83
CA ALA A 217 4.78 -1.49 10.06
C ALA A 217 5.94 -0.77 10.78
N PHE A 218 6.57 -1.42 11.77
CA PHE A 218 7.64 -0.84 12.59
C PHE A 218 8.99 -0.88 11.85
N ASN A 219 9.06 -0.10 10.78
CA ASN A 219 10.28 0.24 10.06
C ASN A 219 10.69 1.66 10.45
N GLU A 220 11.63 1.77 11.38
CA GLU A 220 12.02 3.06 11.95
C GLU A 220 12.55 4.05 10.91
N GLN A 221 13.33 3.56 9.95
CA GLN A 221 13.86 4.41 8.87
C GLN A 221 12.74 5.07 8.07
N ALA A 222 11.63 4.36 7.85
CA ALA A 222 10.47 4.87 7.12
C ALA A 222 9.51 5.67 8.00
N LYS A 223 9.17 5.17 9.18
CA LYS A 223 8.03 5.64 9.98
C LYS A 223 8.39 6.62 11.10
N ASN A 224 9.68 6.71 11.48
CA ASN A 224 10.17 7.61 12.52
C ASN A 224 9.35 7.54 13.82
N LEU A 225 9.12 6.32 14.29
CA LEU A 225 8.32 6.07 15.50
C LEU A 225 9.05 6.58 16.74
N SER A 226 10.38 6.57 16.74
CA SER A 226 11.16 7.15 17.84
C SER A 226 10.91 8.65 17.98
N GLY A 227 10.82 9.38 16.87
CA GLY A 227 10.48 10.81 16.87
C GLY A 227 9.06 11.06 17.36
N LEU A 228 8.11 10.24 16.96
CA LEU A 228 6.74 10.33 17.47
C LEU A 228 6.67 10.10 18.99
N LEU A 229 7.40 9.12 19.52
CA LEU A 229 7.47 8.84 20.96
C LEU A 229 8.07 10.02 21.74
N ARG A 230 9.15 10.63 21.24
CA ARG A 230 9.75 11.83 21.85
C ARG A 230 8.77 13.00 21.86
N VAL A 231 8.04 13.24 20.76
CA VAL A 231 7.03 14.29 20.70
C VAL A 231 5.90 14.04 21.69
N VAL A 232 5.41 12.80 21.81
CA VAL A 232 4.36 12.47 22.78
C VAL A 232 4.83 12.62 24.22
N ALA A 233 6.10 12.39 24.52
CA ALA A 233 6.65 12.66 25.85
C ALA A 233 6.54 14.15 26.22
N HIS A 234 6.86 15.06 25.31
CA HIS A 234 6.71 16.52 25.53
C HIS A 234 5.23 16.94 25.52
N LEU A 235 4.42 16.31 24.66
CA LEU A 235 2.99 16.61 24.57
C LEU A 235 2.27 16.26 25.88
N ARG A 236 2.65 15.16 26.54
CA ARG A 236 2.10 14.77 27.86
C ARG A 236 2.24 15.88 28.91
N ASP A 237 3.35 16.63 28.88
CA ASP A 237 3.63 17.68 29.87
C ASP A 237 2.69 18.88 29.70
N SER A 238 2.28 19.16 28.45
CA SER A 238 1.37 20.28 28.12
C SER A 238 -0.09 19.87 27.96
N GLN A 239 -0.38 18.58 27.78
CA GLN A 239 -1.72 17.99 27.62
C GLN A 239 -1.87 16.76 28.54
N PRO A 240 -2.09 16.98 29.86
CA PRO A 240 -2.29 15.89 30.81
C PRO A 240 -3.44 14.98 30.39
N GLY A 241 -3.18 13.67 30.35
CA GLY A 241 -4.18 12.68 29.93
C GLY A 241 -4.17 12.36 28.43
N VAL A 242 -3.28 12.95 27.63
CA VAL A 242 -3.04 12.49 26.26
C VAL A 242 -2.68 11.01 26.25
N ARG A 243 -3.16 10.31 25.22
CA ARG A 243 -2.91 8.88 25.01
C ARG A 243 -2.53 8.68 23.55
N LEU A 244 -1.45 7.95 23.28
CA LEU A 244 -1.08 7.47 21.96
C LEU A 244 -1.24 5.94 21.92
N ARG A 245 -2.05 5.48 20.98
CA ARG A 245 -2.20 4.06 20.67
C ARG A 245 -1.44 3.75 19.39
N ILE A 246 -0.56 2.75 19.43
CA ILE A 246 0.31 2.38 18.31
C ILE A 246 -0.01 0.94 17.89
N ALA A 247 -0.60 0.77 16.72
CA ALA A 247 -0.81 -0.55 16.13
C ALA A 247 0.23 -0.83 15.04
N GLY A 248 0.72 -2.06 15.00
CA GLY A 248 1.78 -2.47 14.09
C GLY A 248 2.72 -3.50 14.67
N TYR A 249 3.65 -3.92 13.83
CA TYR A 249 4.71 -4.88 14.14
C TYR A 249 5.87 -4.67 13.18
N GLY A 250 7.06 -5.13 13.56
CA GLY A 250 8.22 -5.10 12.69
C GLY A 250 9.54 -5.13 13.43
N PRO A 251 10.66 -5.11 12.71
CA PRO A 251 11.99 -5.27 13.30
C PRO A 251 12.34 -4.21 14.36
N ALA A 252 11.72 -3.02 14.31
CA ALA A 252 11.96 -1.97 15.28
C ALA A 252 11.10 -2.08 16.56
N GLU A 253 10.30 -3.13 16.75
CA GLU A 253 9.39 -3.23 17.90
C GLU A 253 10.11 -3.18 19.25
N ALA A 254 11.10 -4.05 19.47
CA ALA A 254 11.85 -4.11 20.71
C ALA A 254 12.52 -2.76 21.08
N PRO A 255 13.30 -2.11 20.19
CA PRO A 255 13.90 -0.82 20.53
C PRO A 255 12.88 0.30 20.75
N LEU A 256 11.73 0.29 20.06
CA LEU A 256 10.67 1.28 20.28
C LEU A 256 9.96 1.12 21.62
N ARG A 257 9.71 -0.12 22.04
CA ARG A 257 9.15 -0.41 23.37
C ARG A 257 10.12 0.01 24.48
N GLN A 258 11.42 -0.26 24.31
CA GLN A 258 12.45 0.19 25.25
C GLN A 258 12.47 1.72 25.37
N LEU A 259 12.52 2.44 24.24
CA LEU A 259 12.50 3.90 24.24
C LEU A 259 11.25 4.46 24.91
N ALA A 260 10.07 3.88 24.64
CA ALA A 260 8.83 4.32 25.29
C ALA A 260 8.86 4.09 26.81
N ALA A 261 9.48 3.00 27.27
CA ALA A 261 9.66 2.71 28.69
C ALA A 261 10.68 3.66 29.35
N ASP A 262 11.78 3.99 28.66
CA ASP A 262 12.80 4.95 29.12
C ASP A 262 12.23 6.37 29.25
N LEU A 263 11.29 6.74 28.38
CA LEU A 263 10.54 8.00 28.45
C LEU A 263 9.39 7.96 29.49
N GLY A 264 9.19 6.83 30.18
CA GLY A 264 8.13 6.63 31.17
C GLY A 264 6.71 6.56 30.59
N LEU A 265 6.56 6.44 29.27
CA LEU A 265 5.27 6.56 28.57
C LEU A 265 4.41 5.30 28.67
N VAL A 266 5.03 4.15 28.93
CA VAL A 266 4.29 2.88 29.07
C VAL A 266 3.72 2.76 30.49
N GLN A 267 4.52 3.14 31.49
CA GLN A 267 4.23 2.98 32.90
C GLN A 267 3.08 3.87 33.36
N ASP A 268 2.98 5.09 32.83
CA ASP A 268 1.88 6.02 33.12
C ASP A 268 0.66 5.83 32.18
N GLY A 269 0.74 4.88 31.25
CA GLY A 269 -0.30 4.57 30.28
C GLY A 269 -0.45 5.58 29.15
N THR A 270 0.46 6.53 28.97
CA THR A 270 0.45 7.49 27.86
C THR A 270 0.57 6.79 26.50
N VAL A 271 1.38 5.74 26.39
CA VAL A 271 1.58 4.96 25.16
C VAL A 271 1.12 3.52 25.36
N ALA A 272 0.28 3.03 24.45
CA ALA A 272 -0.12 1.64 24.37
C ALA A 272 0.23 1.04 23.01
N PHE A 273 1.07 0.01 23.00
CA PHE A 273 1.36 -0.78 21.81
C PHE A 273 0.33 -1.91 21.66
N LEU A 274 -0.44 -1.88 20.58
CA LEU A 274 -1.55 -2.80 20.31
C LEU A 274 -1.13 -4.06 19.54
N GLY A 275 0.11 -4.10 19.04
CA GLY A 275 0.59 -5.18 18.18
C GLY A 275 -0.06 -5.18 16.78
N LYS A 276 0.01 -6.32 16.09
CA LYS A 276 -0.66 -6.52 14.80
C LYS A 276 -2.18 -6.59 15.01
N LEU A 277 -2.91 -5.68 14.38
CA LEU A 277 -4.37 -5.64 14.39
C LEU A 277 -4.95 -6.16 13.08
N THR A 278 -6.15 -6.72 13.13
CA THR A 278 -6.97 -6.96 11.93
C THR A 278 -7.49 -5.64 11.38
N THR A 279 -7.93 -5.62 10.12
CA THR A 279 -8.50 -4.42 9.50
C THR A 279 -9.71 -3.88 10.26
N GLU A 280 -10.55 -4.77 10.80
CA GLU A 280 -11.72 -4.42 11.61
C GLU A 280 -11.33 -3.77 12.94
N ALA A 281 -10.28 -4.29 13.58
CA ALA A 281 -9.73 -3.71 14.79
C ALA A 281 -9.09 -2.34 14.52
N VAL A 282 -8.37 -2.17 13.41
CA VAL A 282 -7.87 -0.86 12.98
C VAL A 282 -9.04 0.12 12.78
N ALA A 283 -10.10 -0.28 12.08
CA ALA A 283 -11.27 0.57 11.89
C ALA A 283 -11.95 0.95 13.22
N ALA A 284 -11.97 0.04 14.20
CA ALA A 284 -12.46 0.35 15.55
C ALA A 284 -11.60 1.37 16.29
N GLU A 285 -10.28 1.28 16.16
CA GLU A 285 -9.36 2.27 16.73
C GLU A 285 -9.50 3.63 16.05
N MET A 286 -9.65 3.68 14.72
CA MET A 286 -9.88 4.91 13.97
C MET A 286 -11.15 5.65 14.41
N ARG A 287 -12.21 4.91 14.79
CA ARG A 287 -13.45 5.51 15.33
C ARG A 287 -13.28 6.14 16.70
N ARG A 288 -12.36 5.61 17.51
CA ARG A 288 -12.13 6.02 18.91
C ARG A 288 -11.07 7.10 19.05
N ALA A 289 -10.16 7.25 18.08
CA ALA A 289 -9.11 8.24 18.12
C ALA A 289 -9.67 9.66 17.89
N ALA A 290 -9.04 10.67 18.49
CA ALA A 290 -9.34 12.08 18.20
C ALA A 290 -8.53 12.60 17.01
N CYS A 291 -7.31 12.08 16.81
CA CYS A 291 -6.44 12.42 15.69
C CYS A 291 -5.60 11.21 15.26
N PHE A 292 -5.44 11.02 13.96
CA PHE A 292 -4.46 10.09 13.40
C PHE A 292 -3.11 10.79 13.21
N VAL A 293 -1.99 10.15 13.56
CA VAL A 293 -0.66 10.75 13.44
C VAL A 293 0.24 9.90 12.56
N LEU A 294 0.83 10.51 11.53
CA LEU A 294 1.77 9.88 10.61
C LEU A 294 3.05 10.71 10.51
N PHE A 295 4.09 10.35 11.27
CA PHE A 295 5.35 11.11 11.31
C PHE A 295 6.44 10.53 10.39
N SER A 296 6.06 9.94 9.26
CA SER A 296 6.97 9.19 8.39
C SER A 296 8.05 10.05 7.72
N ASN A 297 9.24 9.48 7.52
CA ASN A 297 10.32 10.07 6.72
C ASN A 297 10.08 10.01 5.21
N TYR A 298 9.36 8.99 4.74
CA TYR A 298 8.97 8.85 3.34
C TYR A 298 7.72 7.96 3.23
N GLU A 299 6.84 8.30 2.30
CA GLU A 299 5.62 7.57 1.96
C GLU A 299 5.41 7.63 0.45
N ASN A 300 4.49 6.81 -0.05
CA ASN A 300 3.86 7.06 -1.35
C ASN A 300 2.47 7.66 -1.11
N LEU A 301 1.40 6.89 -1.31
CA LEU A 301 0.03 7.27 -0.95
C LEU A 301 -0.48 6.35 0.18
N PRO A 302 -0.32 6.70 1.46
CA PRO A 302 -0.56 5.77 2.56
C PRO A 302 -2.06 5.45 2.73
N CYS A 303 -2.44 4.17 2.63
CA CYS A 303 -3.83 3.73 2.81
C CYS A 303 -4.41 4.14 4.17
N VAL A 304 -3.59 4.17 5.22
CA VAL A 304 -4.03 4.52 6.58
C VAL A 304 -4.57 5.95 6.71
N LEU A 305 -4.12 6.90 5.87
CA LEU A 305 -4.68 8.26 5.85
C LEU A 305 -6.05 8.29 5.16
N ILE A 306 -6.22 7.48 4.10
CA ILE A 306 -7.51 7.30 3.44
C ILE A 306 -8.52 6.63 4.40
N GLU A 307 -8.05 5.63 5.16
CA GLU A 307 -8.82 4.95 6.22
C GLU A 307 -9.24 5.90 7.35
N ALA A 308 -8.34 6.80 7.77
CA ALA A 308 -8.66 7.86 8.72
C ALA A 308 -9.75 8.79 8.16
N GLN A 309 -9.62 9.27 6.92
CA GLN A 309 -10.63 10.11 6.28
C GLN A 309 -12.00 9.41 6.15
N ALA A 310 -12.04 8.15 5.73
CA ALA A 310 -13.27 7.36 5.64
C ALA A 310 -13.96 7.17 7.00
N SER A 311 -13.16 7.15 8.07
CA SER A 311 -13.62 7.11 9.46
C SER A 311 -14.00 8.50 10.00
N GLY A 312 -13.82 9.56 9.21
CA GLY A 312 -14.02 10.96 9.59
C GLY A 312 -12.99 11.47 10.60
N LEU A 313 -11.81 10.84 10.68
CA LEU A 313 -10.74 11.14 11.63
C LEU A 313 -9.74 12.11 10.99
N PRO A 314 -9.56 13.33 11.53
CA PRO A 314 -8.51 14.23 11.05
C PRO A 314 -7.12 13.66 11.33
N ALA A 315 -6.15 14.06 10.52
CA ALA A 315 -4.78 13.57 10.62
C ALA A 315 -3.74 14.69 10.73
N VAL A 316 -2.67 14.45 11.49
CA VAL A 316 -1.43 15.23 11.40
C VAL A 316 -0.37 14.34 10.75
N ALA A 317 0.12 14.74 9.59
CA ALA A 317 1.05 13.91 8.81
C ALA A 317 2.25 14.69 8.27
N THR A 318 3.34 14.00 7.97
CA THR A 318 4.49 14.63 7.32
C THR A 318 4.25 14.92 5.85
N ALA A 319 4.72 16.08 5.37
CA ALA A 319 4.63 16.50 3.97
C ALA A 319 5.65 15.75 3.08
N VAL A 320 5.45 14.43 2.91
CA VAL A 320 6.35 13.56 2.14
C VAL A 320 5.58 12.76 1.08
N GLY A 321 6.23 12.52 -0.06
CA GLY A 321 5.64 11.70 -1.13
C GLY A 321 4.29 12.23 -1.59
N GLY A 322 3.30 11.34 -1.67
CA GLY A 322 1.90 11.66 -2.01
C GLY A 322 1.02 12.04 -0.80
N VAL A 323 1.57 12.19 0.41
CA VAL A 323 0.78 12.61 1.59
C VAL A 323 0.07 13.95 1.39
N PRO A 324 0.69 14.99 0.78
CA PRO A 324 0.00 16.26 0.51
C PRO A 324 -1.18 16.14 -0.46
N GLU A 325 -1.28 15.06 -1.24
CA GLU A 325 -2.44 14.80 -2.11
C GLU A 325 -3.66 14.30 -1.30
N LEU A 326 -3.43 13.80 -0.08
CA LEU A 326 -4.50 13.38 0.84
C LEU A 326 -4.87 14.49 1.83
N LEU A 327 -3.91 15.27 2.30
CA LEU A 327 -4.13 16.38 3.24
C LEU A 327 -3.89 17.71 2.53
N PRO A 328 -4.95 18.32 1.96
CA PRO A 328 -4.83 19.62 1.29
C PRO A 328 -4.40 20.73 2.26
N ALA A 329 -3.77 21.76 1.71
CA ALA A 329 -3.18 22.88 2.47
C ALA A 329 -4.22 23.81 3.13
N ASP A 330 -5.50 23.67 2.77
CA ASP A 330 -6.61 24.40 3.40
C ASP A 330 -6.95 23.91 4.81
N GLY A 331 -6.33 22.80 5.25
CA GLY A 331 -6.48 22.25 6.59
C GLY A 331 -7.77 21.46 6.79
N THR A 332 -8.60 21.23 5.76
CA THR A 332 -9.94 20.65 5.94
C THR A 332 -9.90 19.19 6.41
N CYS A 333 -8.82 18.47 6.09
CA CYS A 333 -8.65 17.05 6.42
C CYS A 333 -7.61 16.80 7.52
N GLY A 334 -7.05 17.86 8.11
CA GLY A 334 -5.92 17.80 9.03
C GLY A 334 -4.75 18.67 8.56
N TYR A 335 -3.57 18.44 9.15
CA TYR A 335 -2.41 19.31 8.96
C TYR A 335 -1.17 18.56 8.50
N LEU A 336 -0.35 19.26 7.72
CA LEU A 336 0.96 18.80 7.30
C LEU A 336 2.07 19.41 8.14
N VAL A 337 3.08 18.62 8.48
CA VAL A 337 4.33 19.08 9.12
C VAL A 337 5.55 18.68 8.30
N PRO A 338 6.69 19.37 8.40
CA PRO A 338 7.92 18.92 7.76
C PRO A 338 8.39 17.55 8.30
N ALA A 339 9.02 16.75 7.46
CA ALA A 339 9.60 15.48 7.89
C ALA A 339 10.73 15.71 8.92
N ARG A 340 10.77 14.89 9.98
CA ARG A 340 11.76 14.94 11.08
C ARG A 340 11.69 16.18 11.96
N ASP A 341 10.68 17.03 11.78
CA ASP A 341 10.48 18.24 12.58
C ASP A 341 9.60 17.92 13.80
N GLU A 342 10.25 17.48 14.88
CA GLU A 342 9.57 17.17 16.15
C GLU A 342 8.89 18.40 16.77
N PRO A 343 9.52 19.61 16.80
CA PRO A 343 8.84 20.83 17.25
C PRO A 343 7.57 21.16 16.48
N ALA A 344 7.60 21.10 15.14
CA ALA A 344 6.40 21.36 14.33
C ALA A 344 5.29 20.32 14.59
N LEU A 345 5.66 19.04 14.76
CA LEU A 345 4.70 17.99 15.12
C LEU A 345 4.06 18.28 16.49
N LEU A 346 4.86 18.63 17.50
CA LEU A 346 4.39 18.95 18.83
C LEU A 346 3.37 20.10 18.79
N GLN A 347 3.73 21.22 18.17
CA GLN A 347 2.86 22.40 18.05
C GLN A 347 1.54 22.05 17.37
N THR A 348 1.59 21.31 16.27
CA THR A 348 0.41 20.95 15.48
C THR A 348 -0.50 19.98 16.22
N LEU A 349 0.07 18.98 16.93
CA LEU A 349 -0.73 18.07 17.76
C LEU A 349 -1.41 18.80 18.92
N THR A 350 -0.73 19.75 19.57
CA THR A 350 -1.32 20.60 20.60
C THR A 350 -2.49 21.42 20.06
N GLN A 351 -2.34 22.00 18.86
CA GLN A 351 -3.43 22.74 18.20
C GLN A 351 -4.64 21.83 17.94
N VAL A 352 -4.43 20.65 17.35
CA VAL A 352 -5.52 19.72 17.03
C VAL A 352 -6.25 19.22 18.28
N LEU A 353 -5.53 18.90 19.34
CA LEU A 353 -6.13 18.39 20.57
C LEU A 353 -6.91 19.46 21.35
N THR A 354 -6.54 20.73 21.21
CA THR A 354 -7.23 21.85 21.87
C THR A 354 -8.42 22.40 21.07
N GLN A 355 -8.57 22.02 19.79
CA GLN A 355 -9.64 22.47 18.90
C GLN A 355 -10.41 21.28 18.26
N PRO A 356 -11.02 20.38 19.04
CA PRO A 356 -11.59 19.12 18.54
C PRO A 356 -12.75 19.29 17.54
N ASN A 357 -13.45 20.43 17.58
CA ASN A 357 -14.60 20.70 16.70
C ASN A 357 -14.23 21.38 15.38
N GLN A 358 -12.93 21.54 15.09
CA GLN A 358 -12.47 22.22 13.87
C GLN A 358 -12.74 21.41 12.60
N PHE A 359 -12.78 20.07 12.70
CA PHE A 359 -12.87 19.19 11.55
C PHE A 359 -14.29 18.63 11.37
N ASN A 360 -14.85 18.75 10.17
CA ASN A 360 -16.14 18.15 9.86
C ASN A 360 -15.97 16.69 9.43
N ALA A 361 -16.22 15.77 10.36
CA ALA A 361 -16.08 14.33 10.13
C ALA A 361 -16.90 13.82 8.93
N ALA A 362 -18.10 14.38 8.69
CA ALA A 362 -18.94 14.01 7.55
C ALA A 362 -18.33 14.45 6.22
N THR A 363 -17.68 15.63 6.17
CA THR A 363 -16.94 16.09 4.99
C THR A 363 -15.77 15.18 4.67
N LEU A 364 -14.95 14.82 5.67
CA LEU A 364 -13.81 13.90 5.49
C LEU A 364 -14.29 12.56 4.92
N ARG A 365 -15.37 12.00 5.49
CA ARG A 365 -15.93 10.74 5.02
C ARG A 365 -16.46 10.85 3.59
N SER A 366 -17.24 11.89 3.30
CA SER A 366 -17.86 12.07 1.98
C SER A 366 -16.80 12.17 0.89
N TYR A 367 -15.70 12.87 1.17
CA TYR A 367 -14.54 12.92 0.27
C TYR A 367 -13.95 11.51 0.06
N ALA A 368 -13.70 10.76 1.13
CA ALA A 368 -13.16 9.42 1.00
C ALA A 368 -14.08 8.45 0.24
N GLU A 369 -15.39 8.54 0.45
CA GLU A 369 -16.39 7.77 -0.30
C GLU A 369 -16.39 8.13 -1.79
N ALA A 370 -16.31 9.41 -2.13
CA ALA A 370 -16.33 9.88 -3.51
C ALA A 370 -15.06 9.51 -4.29
N HIS A 371 -13.89 9.46 -3.63
CA HIS A 371 -12.60 9.34 -4.30
C HIS A 371 -11.89 8.00 -4.11
N PHE A 372 -12.08 7.33 -2.97
CA PHE A 372 -11.26 6.19 -2.55
C PHE A 372 -12.04 4.90 -2.27
N SER A 373 -13.38 4.94 -2.34
CA SER A 373 -14.20 3.75 -2.13
C SER A 373 -14.02 2.71 -3.24
N TYR A 374 -14.39 1.45 -2.97
CA TYR A 374 -14.43 0.39 -3.99
C TYR A 374 -15.20 0.81 -5.25
N PRO A 375 -16.43 1.37 -5.16
CA PRO A 375 -17.15 1.83 -6.36
C PRO A 375 -16.44 2.99 -7.09
N ALA A 376 -15.86 3.96 -6.37
CA ALA A 376 -15.21 5.11 -6.98
C ALA A 376 -13.95 4.72 -7.76
N VAL A 377 -13.10 3.88 -7.16
CA VAL A 377 -11.86 3.41 -7.80
C VAL A 377 -12.15 2.34 -8.86
N GLY A 378 -13.16 1.50 -8.66
CA GLY A 378 -13.61 0.50 -9.64
C GLY A 378 -14.02 1.15 -10.97
N ARG A 379 -14.80 2.24 -10.91
CA ARG A 379 -15.17 3.02 -12.11
C ARG A 379 -13.95 3.59 -12.84
N GLN A 380 -13.00 4.17 -12.12
CA GLN A 380 -11.77 4.70 -12.72
C GLN A 380 -10.95 3.61 -13.42
N PHE A 381 -10.84 2.42 -12.83
CA PHE A 381 -10.19 1.28 -13.50
C PHE A 381 -10.97 0.81 -14.73
N ALA A 382 -12.29 0.74 -14.66
CA ALA A 382 -13.11 0.33 -15.79
C ALA A 382 -12.95 1.29 -16.98
N GLU A 383 -12.98 2.60 -16.74
CA GLU A 383 -12.72 3.65 -17.75
C GLU A 383 -11.30 3.52 -18.32
N PHE A 384 -10.30 3.35 -17.46
CA PHE A 384 -8.92 3.16 -17.88
C PHE A 384 -8.76 1.92 -18.77
N TYR A 385 -9.37 0.79 -18.41
CA TYR A 385 -9.33 -0.43 -19.21
C TYR A 385 -10.04 -0.28 -20.56
N ALA A 386 -11.19 0.38 -20.58
CA ALA A 386 -11.90 0.67 -21.82
C ALA A 386 -11.03 1.52 -22.75
N ALA A 387 -10.41 2.58 -22.24
CA ALA A 387 -9.54 3.48 -23.00
C ALA A 387 -8.29 2.77 -23.57
N VAL A 388 -7.68 1.83 -22.83
CA VAL A 388 -6.50 1.13 -23.35
C VAL A 388 -6.84 0.02 -24.34
N LEU A 389 -8.04 -0.58 -24.26
CA LEU A 389 -8.49 -1.66 -25.14
C LEU A 389 -9.14 -1.16 -26.44
N GLN A 390 -9.68 0.07 -26.45
CA GLN A 390 -10.03 0.74 -27.69
C GLN A 390 -8.73 0.99 -28.48
N ARG A 391 -8.54 0.22 -29.56
CA ARG A 391 -7.41 0.41 -30.48
C ARG A 391 -7.57 1.80 -31.13
N PRO A 392 -6.51 2.62 -31.22
CA PRO A 392 -6.55 3.83 -32.03
C PRO A 392 -6.78 3.50 -33.51
#